data_AF-A0A973JR42-F1
#
_entry.id   AF-A0A973JR42-F1
#
_cell.length_a   1.000
_cell.length_b   1.000
_cell.length_c   1.000
_cell.angle_alpha   90.00
_cell.angle_beta   90.00
_cell.angle_gamma   90.00
#
_symmetry.space_group_name_H-M   'P 1'
#
loop_
_entity.id
_entity.type
_entity.pdbx_description
1 polymer ?
#
loop_
_entity_poly.entity_id
_entity_poly.type
_entity_poly.pdbx_seq_one_letter_code
_entity_poly.pdbx_strand_id
1 'polypeptide(L)'
;MNKDEYGYFDGFKWAMPKAFKEALAACRFEQGDTLYDTRKAYDGSWKDASSKLQYSIQVELPVRGLKTRFKSLDVVPIDGVGTSQTIDDIGKRNEDLIFADNWKSNVVLKLSTHPNLSYETIKTTQGHLYMMLWKGNIAYLEQSAWKISMPRLAGDARKEIPTTEQVLIGKYASNKRQAQLFVMPIDETRDVLWTKYQRVKETIDKHYDCRQLILMPEEINLPHAAEYVPTLRFAVFVFENVGINTFFNHLKEVLYTPSKNRKTDVDRFKLEMHGYLFPNR
;
A
#
# COMPACT_ATOMS: atom_id res chain seq x y z
N MET A 1 -10.25 -17.15 -17.09
CA MET A 1 -9.93 -16.31 -15.93
C MET A 1 -9.19 -17.15 -14.91
N ASN A 2 -7.99 -16.75 -14.50
CA ASN A 2 -7.24 -17.45 -13.47
C ASN A 2 -7.97 -17.27 -12.13
N LYS A 3 -8.13 -18.36 -11.38
CA LYS A 3 -8.76 -18.37 -10.04
C LYS A 3 -8.07 -17.41 -9.05
N ASP A 4 -6.87 -16.94 -9.36
CA ASP A 4 -6.09 -16.02 -8.53
C ASP A 4 -6.55 -14.55 -8.61
N GLU A 5 -7.44 -14.21 -9.55
CA GLU A 5 -7.92 -12.83 -9.74
C GLU A 5 -8.96 -12.40 -8.68
N TYR A 6 -9.62 -13.38 -8.02
CA TYR A 6 -10.54 -13.17 -6.90
C TYR A 6 -9.87 -13.37 -5.53
N GLY A 7 -8.60 -12.95 -5.41
CA GLY A 7 -7.86 -13.06 -4.17
C GLY A 7 -8.40 -12.17 -3.04
N TYR A 8 -7.76 -12.29 -1.87
CA TYR A 8 -7.99 -11.43 -0.72
C TYR A 8 -6.70 -10.67 -0.37
N PHE A 9 -6.83 -9.49 0.24
CA PHE A 9 -5.72 -8.81 0.87
C PHE A 9 -5.34 -9.54 2.17
N ASP A 10 -4.07 -9.93 2.28
CA ASP A 10 -3.54 -10.45 3.53
C ASP A 10 -3.27 -9.31 4.52
N GLY A 11 -3.30 -9.62 5.81
CA GLY A 11 -3.05 -8.66 6.89
C GLY A 11 -4.31 -8.01 7.48
N PHE A 12 -5.45 -8.06 6.77
CA PHE A 12 -6.75 -7.75 7.36
C PHE A 12 -7.30 -8.93 8.16
N LYS A 13 -7.94 -8.64 9.29
CA LYS A 13 -8.68 -9.66 10.05
C LYS A 13 -10.04 -9.95 9.43
N TRP A 14 -10.67 -8.96 8.82
CA TRP A 14 -11.85 -9.16 7.98
C TRP A 14 -11.45 -9.68 6.61
N ALA A 15 -12.35 -10.43 5.97
CA ALA A 15 -12.16 -10.86 4.60
C ALA A 15 -12.26 -9.65 3.66
N MET A 16 -11.12 -9.23 3.09
CA MET A 16 -11.05 -8.10 2.16
C MET A 16 -10.72 -8.58 0.74
N PRO A 17 -11.71 -8.73 -0.15
CA PRO A 17 -11.47 -9.08 -1.55
C PRO A 17 -10.61 -8.06 -2.29
N LYS A 18 -9.85 -8.51 -3.31
CA LYS A 18 -9.09 -7.61 -4.21
C LYS A 18 -9.97 -6.57 -4.92
N ALA A 19 -11.27 -6.81 -5.05
CA ALA A 19 -12.21 -5.83 -5.60
C ALA A 19 -12.27 -4.51 -4.79
N PHE A 20 -11.89 -4.52 -3.50
CA PHE A 20 -11.80 -3.32 -2.67
C PHE A 20 -10.46 -2.59 -2.76
N LYS A 21 -9.63 -2.91 -3.76
CA LYS A 21 -8.30 -2.31 -3.96
C LYS A 21 -8.32 -0.78 -3.88
N GLU A 22 -9.17 -0.13 -4.68
CA GLU A 22 -9.27 1.32 -4.75
C GLU A 22 -9.78 1.92 -3.43
N ALA A 23 -10.79 1.30 -2.82
CA ALA A 23 -11.34 1.72 -1.53
C ALA A 23 -10.28 1.68 -0.42
N LEU A 24 -9.45 0.62 -0.39
CA LEU A 24 -8.36 0.49 0.55
C LEU A 24 -7.23 1.50 0.28
N ALA A 25 -6.85 1.67 -0.98
CA ALA A 25 -5.80 2.62 -1.39
C ALA A 25 -6.13 4.06 -1.02
N ALA A 26 -7.41 4.42 -1.10
CA ALA A 26 -7.90 5.77 -0.80
C ALA A 26 -8.45 5.93 0.61
N CYS A 27 -8.52 4.87 1.43
CA CYS A 27 -9.29 4.85 2.69
C CYS A 27 -10.73 5.37 2.50
N ARG A 28 -11.43 4.91 1.47
CA ARG A 28 -12.74 5.42 1.09
C ARG A 28 -13.68 4.30 0.68
N PHE A 29 -14.60 3.99 1.59
CA PHE A 29 -15.74 3.12 1.31
C PHE A 29 -16.99 3.98 1.06
N GLU A 30 -17.83 3.56 0.12
CA GLU A 30 -18.97 4.32 -0.37
C GLU A 30 -20.26 3.51 -0.34
N GLN A 31 -21.38 4.21 -0.52
CA GLN A 31 -22.71 3.62 -0.52
C GLN A 31 -22.81 2.41 -1.45
N GLY A 32 -23.30 1.31 -0.89
CA GLY A 32 -23.46 0.03 -1.58
C GLY A 32 -22.31 -0.94 -1.35
N ASP A 33 -21.16 -0.49 -0.84
CA ASP A 33 -20.09 -1.39 -0.42
C ASP A 33 -20.60 -2.31 0.68
N THR A 34 -20.38 -3.62 0.50
CA THR A 34 -20.79 -4.66 1.45
C THR A 34 -19.58 -5.48 1.88
N LEU A 35 -19.35 -5.52 3.19
CA LEU A 35 -18.17 -6.10 3.83
C LEU A 35 -18.60 -7.24 4.74
N TYR A 36 -17.89 -8.37 4.67
CA TYR A 36 -18.14 -9.55 5.50
C TYR A 36 -16.89 -9.91 6.30
N ASP A 37 -17.08 -10.40 7.52
CA ASP A 37 -15.97 -10.84 8.37
C ASP A 37 -15.26 -12.11 7.83
N THR A 38 -15.94 -12.91 7.01
CA THR A 38 -15.46 -14.22 6.53
C THR A 38 -15.48 -14.35 5.02
N ARG A 39 -14.46 -15.03 4.46
CA ARG A 39 -14.31 -15.27 3.01
C ARG A 39 -15.48 -16.08 2.44
N LYS A 40 -16.09 -16.96 3.25
CA LYS A 40 -17.21 -17.81 2.82
C LYS A 40 -18.42 -17.01 2.32
N ALA A 41 -18.59 -15.78 2.79
CA ALA A 41 -19.69 -14.91 2.37
C ALA A 41 -19.51 -14.34 0.95
N TYR A 42 -18.29 -14.39 0.40
CA TYR A 42 -17.99 -13.97 -0.97
C TYR A 42 -17.90 -15.16 -1.94
N ASP A 43 -17.33 -16.28 -1.50
CA ASP A 43 -16.98 -17.40 -2.40
C ASP A 43 -18.04 -18.52 -2.47
N GLY A 44 -19.01 -18.52 -1.54
CA GLY A 44 -19.89 -19.67 -1.28
C GLY A 44 -21.38 -19.43 -1.58
N SER A 45 -22.18 -20.46 -1.34
CA SER A 45 -23.63 -20.30 -1.28
C SER A 45 -24.00 -19.48 -0.03
N TRP A 46 -24.98 -18.58 -0.16
CA TRP A 46 -25.44 -17.78 0.97
C TRP A 46 -25.94 -18.64 2.14
N LYS A 47 -26.52 -19.81 1.83
CA LYS A 47 -26.99 -20.78 2.83
C LYS A 47 -25.85 -21.26 3.72
N ASP A 48 -24.70 -21.56 3.14
CA ASP A 48 -23.53 -22.03 3.90
C ASP A 48 -22.84 -20.88 4.63
N ALA A 49 -22.73 -19.72 3.96
CA ALA A 49 -22.10 -18.52 4.49
C ALA A 49 -22.81 -17.98 5.73
N SER A 50 -24.14 -17.90 5.70
CA SER A 50 -24.94 -17.32 6.78
C SER A 50 -24.76 -18.03 8.12
N SER A 51 -24.42 -19.32 8.12
CA SER A 51 -24.10 -20.08 9.34
C SER A 51 -22.73 -19.78 9.95
N LYS A 52 -21.85 -19.08 9.21
CA LYS A 52 -20.46 -18.78 9.61
C LYS A 52 -20.18 -17.28 9.73
N LEU A 53 -21.05 -16.46 9.18
CA LEU A 53 -21.01 -15.02 9.30
C LEU A 53 -21.36 -14.62 10.73
N GLN A 54 -20.55 -13.76 11.36
CA GLN A 54 -20.89 -13.15 12.64
C GLN A 54 -21.36 -11.72 12.41
N TYR A 55 -20.69 -11.00 11.50
CA TYR A 55 -20.98 -9.62 11.19
C TYR A 55 -20.95 -9.35 9.68
N SER A 56 -21.82 -8.45 9.24
CA SER A 56 -21.75 -7.83 7.92
C SER A 56 -21.96 -6.33 8.02
N ILE A 57 -21.26 -5.56 7.19
CA ILE A 57 -21.42 -4.12 7.10
C ILE A 57 -21.89 -3.76 5.70
N GLN A 58 -22.91 -2.93 5.62
CA GLN A 58 -23.29 -2.23 4.41
C GLN A 58 -23.03 -0.74 4.59
N VAL A 59 -22.27 -0.14 3.70
CA VAL A 59 -22.03 1.30 3.72
C VAL A 59 -23.25 2.01 3.12
N GLU A 60 -23.80 2.96 3.88
CA GLU A 60 -24.96 3.77 3.48
C GLU A 60 -24.56 5.15 2.97
N LEU A 61 -23.50 5.74 3.55
CA LEU A 61 -22.91 7.02 3.14
C LEU A 61 -21.39 6.98 3.28
N PRO A 62 -20.62 7.72 2.45
CA PRO A 62 -21.07 8.71 1.45
C PRO A 62 -21.68 8.08 0.20
N VAL A 63 -22.54 8.82 -0.52
CA VAL A 63 -23.13 8.37 -1.80
C VAL A 63 -22.03 8.13 -2.83
N ARG A 64 -22.13 7.00 -3.53
CA ARG A 64 -21.15 6.57 -4.53
C ARG A 64 -20.98 7.59 -5.65
N GLY A 65 -19.75 7.84 -6.06
CA GLY A 65 -19.46 8.65 -7.25
C GLY A 65 -19.75 10.14 -7.11
N LEU A 66 -20.18 10.62 -5.93
CA LEU A 66 -20.01 12.02 -5.57
C LEU A 66 -18.51 12.25 -5.44
N LYS A 67 -17.88 12.64 -6.56
CA LYS A 67 -16.59 13.29 -6.53
C LYS A 67 -16.79 14.49 -5.61
N THR A 68 -16.40 14.35 -4.34
CA THR A 68 -15.93 15.51 -3.61
C THR A 68 -14.96 16.13 -4.58
N ARG A 69 -15.34 17.28 -5.14
CA ARG A 69 -14.36 18.17 -5.73
C ARG A 69 -13.47 18.46 -4.53
N PHE A 70 -12.46 17.63 -4.32
CA PHE A 70 -11.18 18.11 -3.86
C PHE A 70 -11.02 19.32 -4.77
N LYS A 71 -11.20 20.52 -4.19
CA LYS A 71 -10.60 21.70 -4.76
C LYS A 71 -9.19 21.21 -4.91
N SER A 72 -8.83 20.82 -6.13
CA SER A 72 -7.45 20.67 -6.52
C SER A 72 -6.85 21.88 -5.88
N LEU A 73 -6.13 21.70 -4.77
CA LEU A 73 -5.41 22.79 -4.14
C LEU A 73 -4.71 23.38 -5.33
N ASP A 74 -5.17 24.57 -5.75
CA ASP A 74 -4.56 25.28 -6.86
C ASP A 74 -3.10 25.17 -6.50
N VAL A 75 -2.36 24.40 -7.30
CA VAL A 75 -0.96 24.15 -7.03
C VAL A 75 -0.40 25.53 -7.20
N VAL A 76 -0.35 26.30 -6.10
CA VAL A 76 0.10 27.67 -6.09
C VAL A 76 1.46 27.53 -6.72
N PRO A 77 1.70 28.13 -7.89
CA PRO A 77 3.03 28.13 -8.47
C PRO A 77 3.92 28.66 -7.35
N ILE A 78 4.77 27.79 -6.78
CA ILE A 78 5.79 28.24 -5.84
C ILE A 78 6.80 28.92 -6.74
N ASP A 79 6.52 30.18 -7.05
CA ASP A 79 7.43 31.04 -7.78
C ASP A 79 8.72 31.12 -6.95
N GLY A 80 9.78 30.50 -7.46
CA GLY A 80 11.14 30.71 -6.97
C GLY A 80 11.84 29.56 -6.25
N VAL A 81 11.23 28.39 -6.05
CA VAL A 81 11.95 27.23 -5.48
C VAL A 81 12.01 26.08 -6.48
N GLY A 82 13.16 25.94 -7.15
CA GLY A 82 13.47 24.94 -8.18
C GLY A 82 13.49 23.48 -7.71
N THR A 83 12.47 23.02 -7.00
CA THR A 83 12.28 21.59 -6.71
C THR A 83 11.64 20.91 -7.91
N SER A 84 12.46 20.13 -8.64
CA SER A 84 12.00 19.20 -9.67
C SER A 84 11.13 18.14 -9.00
N GLN A 85 9.82 18.34 -8.96
CA GLN A 85 8.90 17.25 -8.68
C GLN A 85 8.62 16.56 -10.02
N THR A 86 8.93 15.28 -10.11
CA THR A 86 8.54 14.49 -11.28
C THR A 86 7.02 14.29 -11.29
N ILE A 87 6.43 14.01 -12.46
CA ILE A 87 4.98 13.71 -12.56
C ILE A 87 4.58 12.58 -11.60
N ASP A 88 5.48 11.61 -11.40
CA ASP A 88 5.33 10.52 -10.45
C ASP A 88 5.31 10.98 -8.98
N ASP A 89 6.10 11.99 -8.62
CA ASP A 89 6.11 12.55 -7.26
C ASP A 89 4.80 13.30 -6.97
N ILE A 90 4.23 13.95 -7.99
CA ILE A 90 2.95 14.64 -7.90
C ILE A 90 1.83 13.61 -7.72
N GLY A 91 1.81 12.55 -8.53
CA GLY A 91 0.84 11.46 -8.41
C GLY A 91 0.89 10.78 -7.04
N LYS A 92 2.09 10.46 -6.54
CA LYS A 92 2.28 9.83 -5.21
C LYS A 92 1.83 10.72 -4.06
N ARG A 93 2.20 12.01 -4.08
CA ARG A 93 1.73 12.96 -3.05
C ARG A 93 0.22 13.07 -3.05
N ASN A 94 -0.40 13.01 -4.23
CA ASN A 94 -1.85 13.07 -4.34
C ASN A 94 -2.52 11.85 -3.67
N GLU A 95 -2.03 10.63 -3.87
CA GLU A 95 -2.59 9.43 -3.22
C GLU A 95 -2.47 9.46 -1.69
N ASP A 96 -1.31 9.83 -1.14
CA ASP A 96 -1.11 9.92 0.31
C ASP A 96 -2.02 10.99 0.94
N LEU A 97 -2.20 12.12 0.24
CA LEU A 97 -3.12 13.18 0.65
C LEU A 97 -4.58 12.71 0.59
N ILE A 98 -4.98 12.01 -0.48
CA ILE A 98 -6.34 11.44 -0.62
C ILE A 98 -6.62 10.47 0.54
N PHE A 99 -5.69 9.57 0.87
CA PHE A 99 -5.83 8.66 1.99
C PHE A 99 -6.01 9.43 3.31
N ALA A 100 -5.16 10.43 3.55
CA ALA A 100 -5.20 11.23 4.77
C ALA A 100 -6.49 12.07 4.91
N ASP A 101 -6.98 12.63 3.81
CA ASP A 101 -8.22 13.42 3.77
C ASP A 101 -9.44 12.53 4.03
N ASN A 102 -9.46 11.33 3.42
CA ASN A 102 -10.54 10.39 3.65
C ASN A 102 -10.50 9.77 5.06
N TRP A 103 -9.33 9.61 5.68
CA TRP A 103 -9.16 9.01 7.02
C TRP A 103 -10.12 9.59 8.07
N LYS A 104 -10.32 10.92 8.05
CA LYS A 104 -11.19 11.65 8.98
C LYS A 104 -12.60 11.87 8.45
N SER A 105 -12.88 11.49 7.21
CA SER A 105 -14.18 11.68 6.59
C SER A 105 -15.23 10.78 7.23
N ASN A 106 -16.45 11.30 7.38
CA ASN A 106 -17.56 10.56 7.96
C ASN A 106 -18.02 9.41 7.05
N VAL A 107 -18.47 8.33 7.68
CA VAL A 107 -19.10 7.18 7.02
C VAL A 107 -20.31 6.75 7.85
N VAL A 108 -21.39 6.36 7.18
CA VAL A 108 -22.58 5.79 7.84
C VAL A 108 -22.72 4.35 7.38
N LEU A 109 -22.86 3.46 8.37
CA LEU A 109 -22.80 2.03 8.19
C LEU A 109 -24.07 1.41 8.75
N LYS A 110 -24.59 0.38 8.08
CA LYS A 110 -25.51 -0.58 8.65
C LYS A 110 -24.71 -1.82 9.07
N LEU A 111 -24.48 -1.97 10.37
CA LEU A 111 -23.86 -3.17 10.94
C LEU A 111 -24.97 -4.20 11.23
N SER A 112 -24.84 -5.40 10.68
CA SER A 112 -25.76 -6.51 10.96
C SER A 112 -25.02 -7.62 11.71
N THR A 113 -25.65 -8.12 12.77
CA THR A 113 -25.14 -9.22 13.61
C THR A 113 -25.90 -10.50 13.30
N HIS A 114 -25.16 -11.57 13.08
CA HIS A 114 -25.65 -12.87 12.67
C HIS A 114 -25.50 -13.90 13.82
N PRO A 115 -26.38 -14.92 13.89
CA PRO A 115 -27.47 -15.23 12.97
C PRO A 115 -28.78 -14.47 13.26
N ASN A 116 -28.82 -13.65 14.30
CA ASN A 116 -30.07 -13.04 14.80
C ASN A 116 -30.68 -11.99 13.85
N LEU A 117 -29.93 -11.58 12.80
CA LEU A 117 -30.33 -10.57 11.82
C LEU A 117 -30.71 -9.21 12.45
N SER A 118 -30.23 -8.94 13.66
CA SER A 118 -30.32 -7.61 14.24
C SER A 118 -29.36 -6.67 13.50
N TYR A 119 -29.78 -5.43 13.29
CA TYR A 119 -28.91 -4.42 12.71
C TYR A 119 -29.00 -3.11 13.49
N GLU A 120 -27.94 -2.33 13.38
CA GLU A 120 -27.88 -0.96 13.87
C GLU A 120 -27.19 -0.06 12.85
N THR A 121 -27.55 1.22 12.87
CA THR A 121 -26.90 2.24 12.05
C THR A 121 -25.82 2.93 12.88
N ILE A 122 -24.57 2.84 12.41
CA ILE A 122 -23.41 3.43 13.05
C ILE A 122 -22.91 4.62 12.23
N LYS A 123 -22.69 5.75 12.90
CA LYS A 123 -22.02 6.93 12.33
C LYS A 123 -20.59 6.97 12.86
N THR A 124 -19.61 6.83 11.97
CA THR A 124 -18.19 6.79 12.33
C THR A 124 -17.34 7.51 11.28
N THR A 125 -16.02 7.32 11.28
CA THR A 125 -15.13 7.81 10.20
C THR A 125 -14.57 6.66 9.37
N GLN A 126 -14.09 6.96 8.16
CA GLN A 126 -13.46 5.97 7.29
C GLN A 126 -12.25 5.30 7.97
N GLY A 127 -11.44 6.07 8.72
CA GLY A 127 -10.31 5.52 9.46
C GLY A 127 -10.73 4.52 10.54
N HIS A 128 -11.84 4.77 11.24
CA HIS A 128 -12.37 3.83 12.24
C HIS A 128 -12.88 2.54 11.58
N LEU A 129 -13.59 2.65 10.45
CA LEU A 129 -13.97 1.50 9.63
C LEU A 129 -12.73 0.73 9.15
N TYR A 130 -11.74 1.41 8.61
CA TYR A 130 -10.48 0.80 8.14
C TYR A 130 -9.76 0.05 9.26
N MET A 131 -9.64 0.66 10.45
CA MET A 131 -9.04 0.04 11.62
C MET A 131 -9.82 -1.18 12.11
N MET A 132 -11.15 -1.12 12.08
CA MET A 132 -12.01 -2.26 12.39
C MET A 132 -11.74 -3.42 11.42
N LEU A 133 -11.72 -3.18 10.11
CA LEU A 133 -11.45 -4.20 9.10
C LEU A 133 -10.05 -4.80 9.28
N TRP A 134 -9.07 -3.94 9.55
CA TRP A 134 -7.69 -4.36 9.74
C TRP A 134 -7.51 -5.19 11.02
N LYS A 135 -7.95 -4.67 12.18
CA LYS A 135 -7.68 -5.28 13.48
C LYS A 135 -8.76 -6.26 13.93
N GLY A 136 -9.92 -6.28 13.27
CA GLY A 136 -11.03 -7.20 13.53
C GLY A 136 -11.82 -6.88 14.79
N ASN A 137 -11.66 -5.68 15.37
CA ASN A 137 -12.33 -5.29 16.60
C ASN A 137 -13.45 -4.28 16.32
N ILE A 138 -14.71 -4.70 16.45
CA ILE A 138 -15.91 -3.88 16.23
C ILE A 138 -15.90 -2.61 17.11
N ALA A 139 -15.26 -2.63 18.27
CA ALA A 139 -15.17 -1.46 19.15
C ALA A 139 -14.48 -0.25 18.47
N TYR A 140 -13.72 -0.45 17.40
CA TYR A 140 -13.19 0.67 16.60
C TYR A 140 -14.29 1.49 15.94
N LEU A 141 -15.51 0.97 15.73
CA LEU A 141 -16.59 1.75 15.13
C LEU A 141 -17.16 2.82 16.08
N GLU A 142 -16.95 2.68 17.39
CA GLU A 142 -17.38 3.61 18.43
C GLU A 142 -16.40 4.79 18.57
N GLN A 143 -16.72 5.95 17.98
CA GLN A 143 -15.81 7.10 17.89
C GLN A 143 -15.25 7.59 19.23
N SER A 144 -16.01 7.47 20.32
CA SER A 144 -15.61 7.95 21.65
C SER A 144 -14.58 7.06 22.34
N ALA A 145 -14.46 5.79 21.93
CA ALA A 145 -13.67 4.80 22.64
C ALA A 145 -12.18 4.83 22.26
N TRP A 146 -11.82 5.33 21.07
CA TRP A 146 -10.46 5.17 20.54
C TRP A 146 -9.90 6.42 19.87
N LYS A 147 -8.72 6.83 20.31
CA LYS A 147 -7.87 7.73 19.51
C LYS A 147 -7.09 6.88 18.50
N ILE A 148 -7.55 6.83 17.26
CA ILE A 148 -6.84 6.12 16.19
C ILE A 148 -5.78 7.02 15.52
N SER A 149 -4.59 6.50 15.32
CA SER A 149 -3.56 7.10 14.46
C SER A 149 -3.74 6.62 13.03
N MET A 150 -3.45 7.49 12.07
CA MET A 150 -3.36 7.10 10.66
C MET A 150 -2.19 6.11 10.50
N PRO A 151 -2.38 5.00 9.77
CA PRO A 151 -1.28 4.07 9.49
C PRO A 151 -0.20 4.75 8.68
N ARG A 152 1.03 4.29 8.87
CA ARG A 152 2.18 4.69 8.08
C ARG A 152 2.05 4.12 6.67
N LEU A 153 2.42 4.92 5.67
CA LEU A 153 2.28 4.57 4.25
C LEU A 153 3.63 4.19 3.65
N ALA A 154 3.64 3.73 2.40
CA ALA A 154 4.88 3.38 1.68
C ALA A 154 5.88 4.54 1.61
N GLY A 155 5.40 5.79 1.62
CA GLY A 155 6.24 7.00 1.68
C GLY A 155 7.06 7.10 2.97
N ASP A 156 6.49 6.70 4.10
CA ASP A 156 7.17 6.69 5.40
C ASP A 156 8.14 5.51 5.50
N ALA A 157 7.70 4.32 5.09
CA ALA A 157 8.52 3.11 5.05
C ALA A 157 9.83 3.33 4.28
N ARG A 158 9.75 3.98 3.12
CA ARG A 158 10.92 4.25 2.28
C ARG A 158 12.03 5.00 3.02
N LYS A 159 11.68 5.93 3.92
CA LYS A 159 12.65 6.71 4.70
C LYS A 159 13.35 5.85 5.75
N GLU A 160 12.73 4.75 6.17
CA GLU A 160 13.20 3.87 7.23
C GLU A 160 13.93 2.62 6.71
N ILE A 161 13.80 2.27 5.42
CA ILE A 161 14.53 1.16 4.79
C ILE A 161 16.04 1.16 5.14
N PRO A 162 16.78 2.29 5.11
CA PRO A 162 18.21 2.26 5.43
C PRO A 162 18.53 1.67 6.82
N THR A 163 17.61 1.76 7.78
CA THR A 163 17.78 1.21 9.13
C THR A 163 17.75 -0.33 9.16
N THR A 164 17.32 -0.96 8.06
CA THR A 164 17.18 -2.42 7.94
C THR A 164 18.42 -3.10 7.32
N GLU A 165 19.44 -2.32 6.91
CA GLU A 165 20.63 -2.80 6.18
C GLU A 165 21.27 -4.02 6.84
N GLN A 166 21.65 -3.90 8.11
CA GLN A 166 22.39 -4.96 8.82
C GLN A 166 21.59 -6.26 8.90
N VAL A 167 20.29 -6.16 9.14
CA VAL A 167 19.39 -7.33 9.23
C VAL A 167 19.25 -8.01 7.88
N LEU A 168 19.02 -7.24 6.82
CA LEU A 168 18.83 -7.78 5.48
C LEU A 168 20.10 -8.38 4.89
N ILE A 169 21.24 -7.70 5.04
CA ILE A 169 22.55 -8.24 4.64
C ILE A 169 22.84 -9.51 5.42
N GLY A 170 22.69 -9.48 6.75
CA GLY A 170 22.95 -10.65 7.60
C GLY A 170 22.09 -11.86 7.25
N LYS A 171 20.80 -11.64 6.95
CA LYS A 171 19.86 -12.73 6.67
C LYS A 171 19.94 -13.28 5.24
N TYR A 172 20.22 -12.42 4.26
CA TYR A 172 20.06 -12.78 2.84
C TYR A 172 21.33 -12.71 2.00
N ALA A 173 22.42 -12.09 2.50
CA ALA A 173 23.68 -11.93 1.78
C ALA A 173 24.93 -12.43 2.52
N SER A 174 24.85 -12.79 3.82
CA SER A 174 26.00 -13.15 4.65
C SER A 174 26.89 -14.28 4.13
N ASN A 175 26.31 -15.26 3.43
CA ASN A 175 27.04 -16.42 2.91
C ASN A 175 27.47 -16.29 1.43
N LYS A 176 27.25 -15.13 0.81
CA LYS A 176 27.42 -14.94 -0.62
C LYS A 176 28.48 -13.87 -0.89
N ARG A 177 29.56 -14.24 -1.57
CA ARG A 177 30.60 -13.28 -1.98
C ARG A 177 29.96 -12.22 -2.87
N GLN A 178 30.12 -10.95 -2.52
CA GLN A 178 29.65 -9.79 -3.30
C GLN A 178 28.13 -9.73 -3.57
N ALA A 179 27.30 -10.37 -2.74
CA ALA A 179 25.84 -10.26 -2.85
C ALA A 179 25.34 -8.86 -2.48
N GLN A 180 24.64 -8.21 -3.40
CA GLN A 180 24.02 -6.90 -3.21
C GLN A 180 22.51 -7.05 -3.10
N LEU A 181 21.86 -6.08 -2.44
CA LEU A 181 20.41 -6.09 -2.28
C LEU A 181 19.81 -4.77 -2.75
N PHE A 182 18.73 -4.86 -3.50
CA PHE A 182 17.84 -3.72 -3.72
C PHE A 182 16.50 -3.96 -3.04
N VAL A 183 16.04 -2.97 -2.27
CA VAL A 183 14.83 -3.07 -1.46
C VAL A 183 13.92 -1.92 -1.80
N MET A 184 12.66 -2.21 -2.14
CA MET A 184 11.66 -1.18 -2.41
C MET A 184 10.33 -1.51 -1.74
N PRO A 185 9.62 -0.50 -1.21
CA PRO A 185 8.28 -0.71 -0.71
C PRO A 185 7.32 -0.96 -1.88
N ILE A 186 6.42 -1.92 -1.71
CA ILE A 186 5.35 -2.21 -2.65
C ILE A 186 4.03 -2.22 -1.89
N ASP A 187 2.97 -1.75 -2.52
CA ASP A 187 1.62 -1.79 -1.97
C ASP A 187 0.70 -2.18 -3.12
N GLU A 188 0.11 -3.35 -2.99
CA GLU A 188 -0.78 -3.91 -4.01
C GLU A 188 -2.08 -3.13 -4.18
N THR A 189 -2.41 -2.26 -3.21
CA THR A 189 -3.51 -1.32 -3.35
C THR A 189 -3.17 -0.15 -4.28
N ARG A 190 -1.88 0.12 -4.52
CA ARG A 190 -1.39 1.29 -5.25
C ARG A 190 -0.76 0.91 -6.57
N ASP A 191 -1.47 1.22 -7.66
CA ASP A 191 -1.04 0.89 -9.01
C ASP A 191 0.33 1.45 -9.37
N VAL A 192 0.66 2.65 -8.91
CA VAL A 192 1.96 3.28 -9.18
C VAL A 192 3.10 2.46 -8.58
N LEU A 193 2.97 2.00 -7.34
CA LEU A 193 4.00 1.20 -6.67
C LEU A 193 4.08 -0.20 -7.26
N TRP A 194 2.93 -0.81 -7.53
CA TRP A 194 2.86 -2.14 -8.14
C TRP A 194 3.45 -2.16 -9.56
N THR A 195 3.12 -1.17 -10.39
CA THR A 195 3.68 -1.04 -11.74
C THR A 195 5.19 -0.83 -11.71
N LYS A 196 5.69 -0.01 -10.78
CA LYS A 196 7.14 0.17 -10.59
C LYS A 196 7.82 -1.14 -10.21
N TYR A 197 7.25 -1.88 -9.28
CA TYR A 197 7.73 -3.20 -8.90
C TYR A 197 7.78 -4.17 -10.09
N GLN A 198 6.71 -4.26 -10.89
CA GLN A 198 6.67 -5.15 -12.05
C GLN A 198 7.76 -4.79 -13.07
N ARG A 199 7.92 -3.51 -13.41
CA ARG A 199 8.97 -3.09 -14.35
C ARG A 199 10.37 -3.38 -13.84
N VAL A 200 10.61 -3.16 -12.55
CA VAL A 200 11.90 -3.49 -11.90
C VAL A 200 12.13 -4.99 -11.96
N LYS A 201 11.12 -5.80 -11.60
CA LYS A 201 11.18 -7.25 -11.66
C LYS A 201 11.50 -7.75 -13.07
N GLU A 202 10.73 -7.34 -14.07
CA GLU A 202 10.93 -7.74 -15.47
C GLU A 202 12.33 -7.39 -15.97
N THR A 203 12.84 -6.21 -15.60
CA THR A 203 14.19 -5.78 -16.00
C THR A 203 15.26 -6.59 -15.28
N ILE A 204 15.10 -6.84 -13.99
CA ILE A 204 16.07 -7.63 -13.23
C ILE A 204 16.10 -9.07 -13.74
N ASP A 205 14.95 -9.71 -13.91
CA ASP A 205 14.82 -11.10 -14.38
C ASP A 205 15.43 -11.29 -15.79
N LYS A 206 15.40 -10.24 -16.63
CA LYS A 206 15.99 -10.26 -17.97
C LYS A 206 17.52 -10.25 -17.94
N HIS A 207 18.12 -9.57 -16.96
CA HIS A 207 19.55 -9.26 -16.96
C HIS A 207 20.36 -10.04 -15.93
N TYR A 208 19.72 -10.60 -14.90
CA TYR A 208 20.39 -11.14 -13.72
C TYR A 208 19.73 -12.41 -13.22
N ASP A 209 20.53 -13.35 -12.71
CA ASP A 209 20.04 -14.40 -11.81
C ASP A 209 19.81 -13.77 -10.44
N CYS A 210 18.55 -13.42 -10.17
CA CYS A 210 18.16 -12.69 -8.98
C CYS A 210 17.18 -13.50 -8.14
N ARG A 211 17.49 -13.66 -6.86
CA ARG A 211 16.52 -14.16 -5.88
C ARG A 211 15.62 -13.01 -5.46
N GLN A 212 14.33 -13.13 -5.75
CA GLN A 212 13.31 -12.20 -5.32
C GLN A 212 12.59 -12.68 -4.06
N LEU A 213 12.36 -11.77 -3.12
CA LEU A 213 11.57 -12.00 -1.92
C LEU A 213 10.51 -10.90 -1.78
N ILE A 214 9.32 -11.26 -1.31
CA ILE A 214 8.30 -10.31 -0.87
C ILE A 214 8.13 -10.49 0.63
N LEU A 215 8.45 -9.45 1.40
CA LEU A 215 8.54 -9.51 2.85
C LEU A 215 7.58 -8.51 3.51
N MET A 216 7.07 -8.87 4.68
CA MET A 216 6.33 -7.98 5.58
C MET A 216 7.28 -6.96 6.24
N PRO A 217 6.75 -5.82 6.76
CA PRO A 217 7.55 -4.87 7.53
C PRO A 217 8.32 -5.51 8.72
N GLU A 218 7.69 -6.45 9.43
CA GLU A 218 8.30 -7.17 10.56
C GLU A 218 9.48 -8.05 10.12
N GLU A 219 9.39 -8.65 8.93
CA GLU A 219 10.39 -9.60 8.43
C GLU A 219 11.70 -8.93 8.00
N ILE A 220 11.66 -7.62 7.75
CA ILE A 220 12.83 -6.79 7.48
C ILE A 220 13.28 -5.98 8.71
N ASN A 221 12.65 -6.20 9.86
CA ASN A 221 12.88 -5.45 11.10
C ASN A 221 12.71 -3.93 10.92
N LEU A 222 11.68 -3.52 10.17
CA LEU A 222 11.36 -2.11 10.00
C LEU A 222 10.86 -1.53 11.34
N PRO A 223 11.35 -0.36 11.79
CA PRO A 223 10.80 0.30 12.97
C PRO A 223 9.29 0.49 12.83
N HIS A 224 8.55 0.37 13.94
CA HIS A 224 7.09 0.56 13.93
C HIS A 224 6.32 -0.34 12.95
N ALA A 225 6.82 -1.53 12.64
CA ALA A 225 6.23 -2.45 11.66
C ALA A 225 4.70 -2.59 11.76
N ALA A 226 4.15 -2.72 12.98
CA ALA A 226 2.73 -2.90 13.23
C ALA A 226 1.85 -1.65 12.97
N GLU A 227 2.46 -0.48 12.74
CA GLU A 227 1.79 0.80 12.45
C GLU A 227 1.63 1.04 10.93
N TYR A 228 2.24 0.23 10.07
CA TYR A 228 2.10 0.36 8.61
C TYR A 228 0.79 -0.25 8.09
N VAL A 229 0.28 0.27 6.97
CA VAL A 229 -0.90 -0.31 6.31
C VAL A 229 -0.71 -1.82 6.08
N PRO A 230 -1.75 -2.65 6.30
CA PRO A 230 -1.64 -4.12 6.23
C PRO A 230 -1.27 -4.66 4.85
N THR A 231 -1.37 -3.85 3.80
CA THR A 231 -1.04 -4.22 2.41
C THR A 231 0.39 -3.86 2.01
N LEU A 232 1.12 -3.13 2.86
CA LEU A 232 2.52 -2.79 2.61
C LEU A 232 3.38 -4.05 2.67
N ARG A 233 4.21 -4.23 1.66
CA ARG A 233 5.26 -5.25 1.60
C ARG A 233 6.55 -4.61 1.10
N PHE A 234 7.63 -5.38 1.11
CA PHE A 234 8.91 -5.01 0.56
C PHE A 234 9.36 -6.04 -0.45
N ALA A 235 9.62 -5.58 -1.67
CA ALA A 235 10.33 -6.38 -2.66
C ALA A 235 11.83 -6.27 -2.36
N VAL A 236 12.47 -7.42 -2.13
CA VAL A 236 13.91 -7.54 -1.94
C VAL A 236 14.48 -8.35 -3.10
N PHE A 237 15.38 -7.73 -3.85
CA PHE A 237 16.10 -8.32 -4.97
C PHE A 237 17.53 -8.59 -4.52
N VAL A 238 17.92 -9.87 -4.45
CA VAL A 238 19.25 -10.31 -4.06
C VAL A 238 19.98 -10.83 -5.28
N PHE A 239 21.12 -10.22 -5.60
CA PHE A 239 21.91 -10.55 -6.79
C PHE A 239 23.40 -10.62 -6.46
N GLU A 240 24.13 -11.42 -7.23
CA GLU A 240 25.56 -11.70 -7.01
C GLU A 240 26.38 -11.33 -8.25
N ASN A 241 27.65 -10.95 -8.04
CA ASN A 241 28.62 -10.69 -9.10
C ASN A 241 28.22 -9.59 -10.11
N VAL A 242 27.32 -8.68 -9.75
CA VAL A 242 26.93 -7.53 -10.58
C VAL A 242 27.62 -6.27 -10.05
N GLY A 243 28.27 -5.50 -10.94
CA GLY A 243 28.80 -4.19 -10.57
C GLY A 243 27.68 -3.23 -10.15
N ILE A 244 27.82 -2.59 -8.99
CA ILE A 244 26.78 -1.72 -8.41
C ILE A 244 26.32 -0.61 -9.37
N ASN A 245 27.25 -0.04 -10.14
CA ASN A 245 26.96 1.00 -11.13
C ASN A 245 26.13 0.47 -12.30
N THR A 246 26.43 -0.74 -12.77
CA THR A 246 25.66 -1.40 -13.83
C THR A 246 24.22 -1.65 -13.36
N PHE A 247 24.06 -2.17 -12.14
CA PHE A 247 22.75 -2.39 -11.56
C PHE A 247 21.97 -1.08 -11.36
N PHE A 248 22.62 -0.06 -10.81
CA PHE A 248 22.05 1.28 -10.65
C PHE A 248 21.57 1.87 -11.98
N ASN A 249 22.35 1.72 -13.06
CA ASN A 249 21.98 2.21 -14.39
C ASN A 249 20.72 1.52 -14.93
N HIS A 250 20.60 0.19 -14.80
CA HIS A 250 19.37 -0.51 -15.18
C HIS A 250 18.17 -0.07 -14.33
N LEU A 251 18.34 0.09 -13.02
CA LEU A 251 17.27 0.64 -12.17
C LEU A 251 16.84 2.03 -12.62
N LYS A 252 17.81 2.90 -12.96
CA LYS A 252 17.53 4.24 -13.45
C LYS A 252 16.74 4.20 -14.75
N GLU A 253 17.11 3.38 -15.73
CA GLU A 253 16.36 3.23 -16.98
C GLU A 253 14.89 2.86 -16.77
N VAL A 254 14.61 2.06 -15.74
CA VAL A 254 13.27 1.56 -15.44
C VAL A 254 12.43 2.52 -14.60
N LEU A 255 13.06 3.12 -13.60
CA LEU A 255 12.41 3.95 -12.59
C LEU A 255 12.36 5.42 -12.99
N TYR A 256 13.13 5.83 -13.99
CA TYR A 256 13.21 7.19 -14.47
C TYR A 256 12.58 7.33 -15.86
N THR A 257 11.55 8.16 -15.97
CA THR A 257 11.05 8.62 -17.28
C THR A 257 11.53 10.06 -17.50
N PRO A 258 12.44 10.31 -18.45
CA PRO A 258 12.88 11.67 -18.76
C PRO A 258 11.69 12.53 -19.20
N SER A 259 11.60 13.78 -18.71
CA SER A 259 10.60 14.70 -19.21
C SER A 259 10.93 15.13 -20.65
N LYS A 260 9.95 15.04 -21.56
CA LYS A 260 10.12 15.32 -23.00
C LYS A 260 10.58 16.76 -23.32
N ASN A 261 10.53 17.67 -22.34
CA ASN A 261 10.89 19.09 -22.49
C ASN A 261 11.92 19.53 -21.43
N ARG A 262 13.07 18.83 -21.33
CA ARG A 262 14.15 19.25 -20.44
C ARG A 262 14.80 20.54 -20.96
N LYS A 263 14.60 21.65 -20.24
CA LYS A 263 15.34 22.92 -20.45
C LYS A 263 16.75 22.90 -19.85
N THR A 264 17.08 21.89 -19.04
CA THR A 264 18.38 21.77 -18.36
C THR A 264 18.92 20.35 -18.48
N ASP A 265 20.23 20.25 -18.66
CA ASP A 265 20.96 18.98 -18.83
C ASP A 265 21.31 18.28 -17.49
N VAL A 266 20.73 18.77 -16.39
CA VAL A 266 21.03 18.23 -15.05
C VAL A 266 20.20 16.98 -14.82
N ASP A 267 20.90 15.86 -14.65
CA ASP A 267 20.28 14.63 -14.18
C ASP A 267 19.83 14.76 -12.73
N ARG A 268 18.58 14.39 -12.46
CA ARG A 268 17.92 14.56 -11.15
C ARG A 268 17.38 13.24 -10.61
N PHE A 269 17.76 12.11 -11.20
CA PHE A 269 17.37 10.80 -10.71
C PHE A 269 17.91 10.56 -9.30
N LYS A 270 17.04 10.11 -8.40
CA LYS A 270 17.38 9.77 -7.02
C LYS A 270 16.83 8.38 -6.70
N LEU A 271 17.71 7.38 -6.62
CA LEU A 271 17.28 6.00 -6.35
C LEU A 271 16.55 5.86 -5.00
N GLU A 272 16.97 6.63 -3.99
CA GLU A 272 16.35 6.72 -2.66
C GLU A 272 14.85 7.07 -2.69
N MET A 273 14.36 7.67 -3.80
CA MET A 273 12.94 7.95 -4.00
C MET A 273 12.13 6.72 -4.41
N HIS A 274 12.79 5.63 -4.79
CA HIS A 274 12.15 4.41 -5.26
C HIS A 274 12.42 3.22 -4.33
N GLY A 275 13.60 3.17 -3.73
CA GLY A 275 14.04 2.11 -2.84
C GLY A 275 15.45 2.39 -2.33
N TYR A 276 16.10 1.39 -1.78
CA TYR A 276 17.47 1.49 -1.30
C TYR A 276 18.32 0.34 -1.83
N LEU A 277 19.53 0.67 -2.27
CA LEU A 277 20.51 -0.29 -2.77
C LEU A 277 21.59 -0.46 -1.71
N PHE A 278 21.64 -1.64 -1.10
CA PHE A 278 22.64 -2.02 -0.11
C PHE A 278 23.86 -2.62 -0.81
N PRO A 279 25.01 -1.92 -0.84
CA PRO A 279 26.26 -2.49 -1.34
C PRO A 279 26.75 -3.57 -0.37
N ASN A 280 27.26 -4.69 -0.89
CA ASN A 280 28.12 -5.54 -0.08
C ASN A 280 29.47 -4.83 0.07
N ARG A 281 29.97 -4.71 1.31
CA ARG A 281 31.26 -4.12 1.61
C ARG A 281 32.35 -5.18 1.70
#